data_AF-A0A5N7MWE1-F1
#
_entry.id   AF-A0A5N7MWE1-F1
#
_cell.length_a   1.000
_cell.length_b   1.000
_cell.length_c   1.000
_cell.angle_alpha   90.00
_cell.angle_beta   90.00
_cell.angle_gamma   90.00
#
_symmetry.space_group_name_H-M   'P 1'
#
loop_
_entity.id
_entity.type
_entity.pdbx_description
1 polymer ?
#
loop_
_entity_poly.entity_id
_entity_poly.type
_entity_poly.pdbx_seq_one_letter_code
_entity_poly.pdbx_strand_id
1 'polypeptide(L)'
;VPLYFASKRPVVVRNGMLIMVDDERMPLEPGERVEERLVRFRTLGCYPLTGAIESDAASLEEIVSETLTARTSERQGRLIDKDEAGSMEKKKREGYF
;
A
#
# COMPACT_ATOMS: atom_id res chain seq x y z
N VAL A 1 0.11 6.76 13.42
CA VAL A 1 -0.29 5.40 13.87
C VAL A 1 -1.75 4.99 13.52
N PRO A 2 -2.58 5.71 12.72
CA PRO A 2 -3.88 5.17 12.27
C PRO A 2 -3.84 4.15 11.11
N LEU A 3 -2.71 4.01 10.40
CA LEU A 3 -2.66 3.28 9.12
C LEU A 3 -2.71 1.76 9.25
N TYR A 4 -2.36 1.21 10.41
CA TYR A 4 -2.45 -0.24 10.66
C TYR A 4 -3.90 -0.73 10.81
N PHE A 5 -4.81 0.16 11.18
CA PHE A 5 -6.24 -0.11 11.30
C PHE A 5 -6.95 0.19 9.97
N ALA A 6 -7.96 -0.61 9.67
CA ALA A 6 -8.85 -0.40 8.54
C ALA A 6 -9.55 0.96 8.65
N SER A 7 -9.54 1.71 7.54
CA SER A 7 -10.31 2.94 7.38
C SER A 7 -10.61 3.14 5.91
N LYS A 8 -11.70 3.84 5.61
CA LYS A 8 -11.98 4.31 4.26
C LYS A 8 -10.89 5.29 3.85
N ARG A 9 -10.21 4.99 2.75
CA ARG A 9 -9.11 5.78 2.22
C ARG A 9 -9.23 5.86 0.70
N PRO A 10 -8.88 7.00 0.10
CA PRO A 10 -8.72 7.11 -1.34
C PRO A 10 -7.51 6.28 -1.79
N VAL A 11 -7.73 5.37 -2.73
CA VAL A 11 -6.70 4.49 -3.29
C VAL A 11 -6.80 4.45 -4.81
N VAL A 12 -5.68 4.14 -5.46
CA VAL A 12 -5.65 3.76 -6.88
C VAL A 12 -5.10 2.34 -7.02
N VAL A 13 -5.58 1.62 -8.03
CA VAL A 13 -5.03 0.31 -8.40
C VAL A 13 -3.92 0.53 -9.42
N ARG A 14 -2.65 0.43 -8.98
CA ARG A 14 -1.48 0.53 -9.86
C ARG A 14 -0.69 -0.77 -9.81
N ASN A 15 -0.47 -1.40 -10.96
CA ASN A 15 0.23 -2.69 -11.05
C ASN A 15 -0.35 -3.79 -10.11
N GLY A 16 -1.68 -3.81 -9.95
CA GLY A 16 -2.39 -4.76 -9.06
C GLY A 16 -2.21 -4.50 -7.56
N MET A 17 -1.65 -3.35 -7.18
CA MET A 17 -1.48 -2.91 -5.80
C MET A 17 -2.41 -1.74 -5.50
N LEU A 18 -2.96 -1.70 -4.29
CA LEU A 18 -3.71 -0.55 -3.79
C LEU A 18 -2.72 0.46 -3.21
N ILE A 19 -2.61 1.61 -3.83
CA ILE A 19 -1.75 2.69 -3.34
C ILE A 19 -2.66 3.80 -2.83
N MET A 20 -2.48 4.18 -1.56
CA MET A 20 -3.22 5.28 -0.97
C MET A 20 -2.78 6.60 -1.58
N VAL A 21 -3.73 7.46 -1.93
CA VAL A 21 -3.48 8.80 -2.45
C VAL A 21 -3.60 9.78 -1.29
N ASP A 22 -2.46 10.27 -0.79
CA ASP A 22 -2.42 11.15 0.40
C ASP A 22 -2.02 12.60 0.06
N ASP A 23 -1.17 12.78 -0.96
CA ASP A 23 -0.69 14.09 -1.37
C ASP A 23 -0.21 14.13 -2.84
N GLU A 24 0.22 15.32 -3.27
CA GLU A 24 0.65 15.63 -4.64
C GLU A 24 1.93 14.92 -5.10
N ARG A 25 2.70 14.26 -4.21
CA ARG A 25 3.92 13.53 -4.58
C ARG A 25 3.62 12.29 -5.42
N MET A 26 2.36 11.89 -5.49
CA MET A 26 1.91 10.78 -6.32
C MET A 26 0.95 11.28 -7.42
N PRO A 27 1.48 11.76 -8.56
CA PRO A 27 0.62 12.08 -9.69
C PRO A 27 -0.08 10.83 -10.20
N LEU A 28 -1.34 11.00 -10.59
CA LEU A 28 -2.14 9.95 -11.21
C LEU A 28 -1.68 9.70 -12.64
N GLU A 29 -1.54 8.44 -13.02
CA GLU A 29 -1.28 8.05 -14.41
C GLU A 29 -2.57 8.15 -15.25
N PRO A 30 -2.46 8.39 -16.57
CA PRO A 30 -3.63 8.45 -17.44
C PRO A 30 -4.49 7.19 -17.32
N GLY A 31 -5.76 7.35 -16.93
CA GLY A 31 -6.72 6.27 -16.77
C GLY A 31 -6.86 5.72 -15.35
N GLU A 32 -5.99 6.12 -14.41
CA GLU A 32 -6.19 5.79 -13.01
C GLU A 32 -7.41 6.52 -12.43
N ARG A 33 -8.16 5.80 -11.59
CA ARG A 33 -9.31 6.32 -10.88
C ARG A 33 -9.11 6.14 -9.39
N VAL A 34 -9.29 7.23 -8.66
CA VAL A 34 -9.29 7.18 -7.20
C VAL A 34 -10.61 6.58 -6.74
N GLU A 35 -10.50 5.53 -5.93
CA GLU A 35 -11.63 4.83 -5.33
C GLU A 35 -11.51 4.89 -3.80
N GLU A 36 -12.62 5.09 -3.11
CA GLU A 36 -12.68 4.95 -1.65
C GLU A 36 -12.80 3.47 -1.31
N ARG A 37 -11.77 2.91 -0.66
CA ARG A 37 -11.78 1.51 -0.20
C ARG A 37 -11.47 1.43 1.29
N LEU A 38 -12.05 0.42 1.95
CA LEU A 38 -11.74 0.10 3.33
C LEU A 38 -10.44 -0.71 3.36
N VAL A 39 -9.34 -0.05 3.75
CA VAL A 39 -8.00 -0.62 3.62
C VAL A 39 -7.17 -0.38 4.87
N ARG A 40 -6.17 -1.24 5.08
CA ARG A 40 -5.13 -1.07 6.10
C ARG A 40 -3.74 -1.39 5.54
N PHE A 41 -2.71 -1.04 6.30
CA PHE A 41 -1.32 -1.33 5.95
C PHE A 41 -0.74 -2.37 6.89
N ARG A 42 -0.23 -3.48 6.34
CA ARG A 42 0.45 -4.52 7.15
C ARG A 42 1.90 -4.17 7.47
N THR A 43 2.53 -3.35 6.63
CA THR A 43 3.88 -2.82 6.83
C THR A 43 3.89 -1.37 6.38
N LEU A 44 4.79 -0.56 6.93
CA LEU A 44 4.96 0.84 6.54
C LEU A 44 6.41 1.04 6.10
N GLY A 45 6.57 1.57 4.88
CA GLY A 45 7.85 2.00 4.34
C GLY A 45 7.76 3.42 3.80
N CYS A 46 8.50 3.71 2.74
CA CYS A 46 8.38 4.98 2.04
C CYS A 46 7.02 5.07 1.32
N TYR A 47 6.38 6.22 1.39
CA TYR A 47 5.28 6.59 0.50
C TYR A 47 5.85 7.00 -0.86
N PRO A 48 5.18 6.71 -2.00
CA PRO A 48 4.00 5.86 -2.22
C PRO A 48 4.34 4.36 -2.49
N LEU A 49 5.49 3.87 -2.03
CA LEU A 49 5.99 2.51 -2.30
C LEU A 49 5.42 1.42 -1.37
N THR A 50 4.46 1.80 -0.54
CA THR A 50 3.78 0.91 0.41
C THR A 50 2.35 0.68 -0.04
N GLY A 51 2.04 -0.55 -0.42
CA GLY A 51 0.69 -0.97 -0.78
C GLY A 51 -0.20 -1.25 0.41
N ALA A 52 -1.42 -0.74 0.35
CA ALA A 52 -2.50 -1.10 1.25
C ALA A 52 -3.09 -2.47 0.87
N ILE A 53 -3.81 -3.07 1.81
CA ILE A 53 -4.66 -4.25 1.58
C ILE A 53 -6.10 -3.92 1.93
N GLU A 54 -7.06 -4.52 1.23
CA GLU A 54 -8.46 -4.50 1.68
C GLU A 54 -8.56 -5.27 2.99
N SER A 55 -9.22 -4.65 3.96
CA SER A 55 -9.41 -5.20 5.30
C SER A 55 -10.45 -4.37 6.02
N ASP A 56 -11.27 -5.02 6.85
CA ASP A 56 -12.22 -4.41 7.77
C ASP A 56 -11.72 -4.34 9.22
N ALA A 57 -10.50 -4.83 9.48
CA ALA A 57 -9.91 -4.89 10.82
C ALA A 57 -9.58 -3.49 11.39
N ALA A 58 -10.51 -2.93 12.17
CA ALA A 58 -10.44 -1.59 12.75
C ALA A 58 -9.91 -1.59 14.20
N SER A 59 -9.69 -2.76 14.79
CA SER A 59 -9.16 -2.97 16.15
C SER A 59 -7.95 -3.90 16.17
N LEU A 60 -7.25 -3.95 17.32
CA LEU A 60 -6.08 -4.82 17.47
C LEU A 60 -6.48 -6.29 17.43
N GLU A 61 -7.59 -6.64 18.07
CA GLU A 61 -8.14 -7.99 18.14
C GLU A 61 -8.50 -8.52 16.74
N GLU A 62 -9.15 -7.67 15.93
CA GLU A 62 -9.46 -8.01 14.53
C GLU A 62 -8.19 -8.17 13.68
N ILE A 63 -7.20 -7.28 13.85
CA ILE A 63 -5.92 -7.40 13.13
C ILE A 63 -5.20 -8.71 13.48
N VAL A 64 -5.18 -9.09 14.75
CA VAL A 64 -4.56 -10.34 15.20
C VAL A 64 -5.30 -11.53 14.59
N SER A 65 -6.63 -11.54 14.62
CA SER A 65 -7.45 -12.59 13.99
C SER A 65 -7.19 -12.71 12.49
N GLU A 66 -7.19 -11.58 11.76
CA GLU A 66 -6.89 -11.56 10.33
C GLU A 66 -5.47 -12.08 10.05
N THR A 67 -4.49 -11.64 10.84
CA THR A 67 -3.07 -12.03 10.66
C THR A 67 -2.87 -13.53 10.92
N LEU A 68 -3.54 -14.12 11.91
CA LEU A 68 -3.45 -15.55 12.19
C LEU A 68 -4.00 -16.42 11.04
N THR A 69 -4.95 -15.90 10.27
CA THR A 69 -5.54 -16.60 9.12
C THR A 69 -4.86 -16.26 7.80
N ALA A 70 -4.00 -15.23 7.77
CA ALA A 70 -3.33 -14.77 6.57
C ALA A 70 -2.31 -15.80 6.06
N ARG A 71 -2.43 -16.16 4.78
CA ARG A 71 -1.51 -17.10 4.09
C ARG A 71 -0.39 -16.41 3.33
N THR A 72 -0.34 -15.09 3.41
CA THR A 72 0.56 -14.25 2.63
C THR A 72 1.50 -13.48 3.53
N SER A 73 2.75 -13.29 3.09
CA SER A 73 3.72 -12.48 3.81
C SER A 73 3.21 -11.05 4.06
N GLU A 74 3.50 -10.53 5.25
CA GLU A 74 3.24 -9.14 5.63
C GLU A 74 3.87 -8.13 4.65
N ARG A 75 5.04 -8.45 4.08
CA ARG A 75 5.80 -7.59 3.16
C ARG A 75 5.34 -7.64 1.70
N GLN A 76 4.30 -8.41 1.37
CA GLN A 76 3.79 -8.51 -0.01
C GLN A 76 3.37 -7.16 -0.61
N GLY A 77 3.01 -6.19 0.25
CA GLY A 77 2.66 -4.83 -0.15
C GLY A 77 3.84 -3.92 -0.49
N ARG A 78 5.10 -4.34 -0.36
CA ARG A 78 6.25 -3.50 -0.69
C ARG A 78 6.56 -3.58 -2.18
N LEU A 79 6.31 -2.51 -2.92
CA LEU A 79 6.58 -2.45 -4.37
C LEU A 79 8.05 -2.72 -4.69
N ILE A 80 8.97 -2.32 -3.80
CA ILE A 80 10.41 -2.53 -3.95
C ILE A 80 10.84 -3.99 -3.79
N ASP A 81 10.06 -4.82 -3.09
CA ASP A 81 10.44 -6.22 -2.84
C ASP A 81 10.15 -7.11 -4.06
N LYS A 82 9.44 -6.60 -5.07
CA LYS A 82 9.09 -7.33 -6.31
C LYS A 82 10.04 -7.09 -7.48
N ASP A 83 10.99 -6.15 -7.37
CA ASP A 83 11.86 -5.79 -8.48
C ASP A 83 13.25 -6.44 -8.41
N GLU A 84 13.79 -6.77 -9.58
CA GLU A 84 15.17 -7.26 -9.77
C GLU A 84 16.24 -6.19 -9.49
N ALA A 85 17.48 -6.66 -9.36
CA ALA A 85 18.68 -5.86 -9.08
C ALA A 85 18.82 -4.68 -10.08
N GLY A 86 18.61 -3.45 -9.59
CA GLY A 86 18.69 -2.21 -10.39
C GLY A 86 17.50 -1.25 -10.22
N SER A 87 16.41 -1.70 -9.60
CA SER A 87 15.18 -0.89 -9.41
C SER A 87 15.35 0.35 -8.53
N MET A 88 16.30 0.36 -7.60
CA MET A 88 16.55 1.54 -6.76
C MET A 88 17.00 2.76 -7.57
N GLU A 89 17.86 2.58 -8.58
CA GLU A 89 18.32 3.70 -9.42
C GLU A 89 17.21 4.21 -10.35
N LYS A 90 16.35 3.32 -10.85
CA LYS A 90 15.17 3.71 -11.63
C LYS A 90 14.20 4.52 -10.78
N LYS A 91 13.93 4.09 -9.55
CA LYS A 91 13.03 4.79 -8.62
C LYS A 91 13.57 6.14 -8.16
N LYS A 92 14.90 6.29 -8.01
CA LYS A 92 15.53 7.60 -7.80
C LYS A 92 15.28 8.53 -8.99
N ARG A 93 15.42 8.02 -10.22
CA ARG A 93 15.15 8.80 -11.43
C ARG A 93 13.68 9.20 -11.57
N GLU A 94 12.77 8.37 -11.08
CA GLU A 94 11.33 8.62 -11.04
C GLU A 94 10.90 9.51 -9.85
N GLY A 95 11.84 9.97 -9.01
CA GLY A 95 11.57 10.92 -7.94
C GLY A 95 10.95 10.34 -6.67
N TYR A 96 11.01 9.01 -6.50
CA TYR A 96 10.49 8.33 -5.29
C TYR A 96 11.42 8.46 -4.07
N PHE A 97 12.61 9.05 -4.24
CA PHE A 97 13.63 9.26 -3.21
C PHE A 97 14.14 10.70 -3.25
#